data_AF-V5INE6-F1
#
_entry.id   AF-V5INE6-F1
#
_cell.length_a   1.000
_cell.length_b   1.000
_cell.length_c   1.000
_cell.angle_alpha   90.00
_cell.angle_beta   90.00
_cell.angle_gamma   90.00
#
_symmetry.space_group_name_H-M   'P 1'
#
loop_
_entity.id
_entity.type
_entity.pdbx_description
1 polymer ?
#
loop_
_entity_poly.entity_id
_entity_poly.type
_entity_poly.pdbx_seq_one_letter_code
_entity_poly.pdbx_strand_id
1 'polypeptide(L)'
;MTPIHATRLDTSQKDIRLLELLPANSLQDPIQCRLYITQLSMETEYTALSYVWGDPNVTSPIAVNGVPFHATHNLCAALRRIRSKSNLSTTLWVDAICINQSDKDEKSSQVQLMTDIYHNALLVTVWLGESDSTPMRQSFSSSLRPISKDLLK
;
A
#
# COMPACT_ATOMS: atom_id res chain seq x y z
N MET A 1 6.62 6.25 20.87
CA MET A 1 6.13 5.20 19.96
C MET A 1 7.17 5.02 18.86
N THR A 2 7.59 3.80 18.58
CA THR A 2 8.53 3.52 17.48
C THR A 2 7.80 3.74 16.15
N PRO A 3 8.30 4.58 15.23
CA PRO A 3 7.66 4.76 13.94
C PRO A 3 7.73 3.45 13.14
N ILE A 4 6.70 3.17 12.33
CA ILE A 4 6.72 1.99 11.45
C ILE A 4 7.85 2.06 10.41
N HIS A 5 8.33 3.28 10.09
CA HIS A 5 9.45 3.57 9.20
C HIS A 5 10.75 3.84 9.99
N ALA A 6 11.15 2.93 10.88
CA ALA A 6 12.33 3.13 11.72
C ALA A 6 13.65 3.30 10.93
N THR A 7 13.74 2.66 9.76
CA THR A 7 14.88 2.75 8.84
C THR A 7 14.46 3.51 7.59
N ARG A 8 15.18 4.59 7.26
CA ARG A 8 15.02 5.35 6.01
C ARG A 8 15.55 4.53 4.82
N LEU A 9 14.88 4.57 3.68
CA LEU A 9 15.31 3.84 2.49
C LEU A 9 16.56 4.47 1.85
N ASP A 10 17.47 3.64 1.35
CA ASP A 10 18.60 4.10 0.56
C ASP A 10 18.14 4.40 -0.88
N THR A 11 18.16 5.70 -1.23
CA THR A 11 17.74 6.17 -2.55
C THR A 11 18.70 5.76 -3.67
N SER A 12 19.91 5.32 -3.35
CA SER A 12 20.91 4.85 -4.33
C SER A 12 20.72 3.39 -4.76
N GLN A 13 20.07 2.57 -3.93
CA GLN A 13 19.98 1.11 -4.13
C GLN A 13 18.63 0.64 -4.69
N LYS A 14 17.72 1.56 -5.05
CA LYS A 14 16.31 1.24 -5.40
C LYS A 14 15.61 0.39 -4.32
N ASP A 15 15.90 0.68 -3.05
CA ASP A 15 15.23 0.02 -1.95
C ASP A 15 13.75 0.40 -1.90
N ILE A 16 12.90 -0.58 -1.61
CA ILE A 16 11.47 -0.44 -1.39
C ILE A 16 11.07 -1.13 -0.09
N ARG A 17 9.95 -0.71 0.50
CA ARG A 17 9.30 -1.50 1.56
C ARG A 17 8.21 -2.37 0.96
N LEU A 18 8.10 -3.58 1.49
CA LEU A 18 6.99 -4.49 1.22
C LEU A 18 6.24 -4.78 2.51
N LEU A 19 4.92 -4.86 2.38
CA LEU A 19 3.97 -5.15 3.43
C LEU A 19 3.58 -6.63 3.34
N GLU A 20 4.03 -7.42 4.29
CA GLU A 20 3.52 -8.78 4.47
C GLU A 20 2.23 -8.73 5.28
N LEU A 21 1.10 -8.95 4.61
CA LEU A 21 -0.21 -9.05 5.22
C LEU A 21 -0.40 -10.46 5.80
N LEU A 22 -0.57 -10.56 7.13
CA LEU A 22 -0.72 -11.85 7.81
C LEU A 22 -2.13 -12.42 7.59
N PRO A 23 -2.25 -13.77 7.52
CA PRO A 23 -3.55 -14.42 7.35
C PRO A 23 -4.43 -14.25 8.60
N ALA A 24 -5.73 -14.49 8.44
CA ALA A 24 -6.66 -14.54 9.56
C ALA A 24 -7.80 -15.54 9.31
N ASN A 25 -8.43 -16.01 10.39
CA ASN A 25 -9.51 -16.98 10.31
C ASN A 25 -10.83 -16.32 9.87
N SER A 26 -11.03 -15.05 10.23
CA SER A 26 -12.21 -14.26 9.90
C SER A 26 -11.85 -12.97 9.17
N LEU A 27 -12.78 -12.48 8.35
CA LEU A 27 -12.66 -11.13 7.75
C LEU A 27 -12.68 -10.02 8.80
N GLN A 28 -13.28 -10.28 9.97
CA GLN A 28 -13.40 -9.30 11.04
C GLN A 28 -12.21 -9.29 12.01
N ASP A 29 -11.33 -10.30 11.94
CA ASP A 29 -10.14 -10.35 12.78
C ASP A 29 -9.24 -9.13 12.53
N PRO A 30 -8.52 -8.62 13.54
CA PRO A 30 -7.61 -7.48 13.39
C PRO A 30 -6.62 -7.67 12.25
N ILE A 31 -6.36 -6.61 11.48
CA ILE A 31 -5.34 -6.63 10.43
C ILE A 31 -3.97 -6.55 11.09
N GLN A 32 -3.12 -7.53 10.79
CA GLN A 32 -1.75 -7.59 11.24
C GLN A 32 -0.84 -7.69 10.02
N CYS A 33 0.22 -6.90 10.03
CA CYS A 33 1.20 -6.85 8.96
C CYS A 33 2.62 -6.81 9.50
N ARG A 34 3.56 -7.28 8.69
CA ARG A 34 4.99 -6.99 8.84
C ARG A 34 5.44 -6.07 7.71
N LEU A 35 6.33 -5.13 8.02
CA LEU A 35 6.92 -4.22 7.06
C LEU A 35 8.43 -4.47 7.02
N TYR A 36 8.97 -4.75 5.85
CA TYR A 36 10.39 -5.03 5.66
C TYR A 36 10.94 -4.32 4.41
N ILE A 37 12.25 -4.13 4.36
CA ILE A 37 12.96 -3.48 3.26
C ILE A 37 13.55 -4.56 2.35
N THR A 38 13.46 -4.36 1.05
CA THR A 38 14.14 -5.15 0.02
C THR A 38 14.58 -4.25 -1.12
N GLN A 39 15.52 -4.72 -1.92
CA GLN A 39 15.86 -4.08 -3.18
C GLN A 39 14.80 -4.41 -4.24
N LEU A 40 14.42 -3.43 -5.06
CA LEU A 40 13.55 -3.65 -6.21
C LEU A 40 14.32 -4.35 -7.33
N SER A 41 13.93 -5.59 -7.65
CA SER A 41 14.46 -6.36 -8.78
C SER A 41 13.37 -7.21 -9.44
N MET A 42 13.70 -7.84 -10.58
CA MET A 42 12.80 -8.75 -11.31
C MET A 42 12.46 -10.02 -10.51
N GLU A 43 13.32 -10.41 -9.56
CA GLU A 43 13.15 -11.57 -8.68
C GLU A 43 12.32 -11.25 -7.43
N THR A 44 11.98 -9.98 -7.22
CA THR A 44 11.21 -9.55 -6.04
C THR A 44 9.73 -9.85 -6.27
N GLU A 45 9.19 -10.88 -5.63
CA GLU A 45 7.79 -11.27 -5.76
C GLU A 45 6.87 -10.51 -4.80
N TYR A 46 5.95 -9.73 -5.35
CA TYR A 46 4.91 -9.02 -4.59
C TYR A 46 3.74 -8.60 -5.48
N THR A 47 2.63 -8.27 -4.85
CA THR A 47 1.47 -7.64 -5.49
C THR A 47 1.47 -6.14 -5.23
N ALA A 48 1.36 -5.32 -6.28
CA ALA A 48 1.10 -3.89 -6.08
C ALA A 48 -0.42 -3.65 -5.91
N LEU A 49 -0.80 -2.87 -4.89
CA LEU A 49 -2.20 -2.49 -4.67
C LEU A 49 -2.48 -1.10 -5.26
N SER A 50 -3.40 -1.04 -6.21
CA SER A 50 -3.95 0.19 -6.77
C SER A 50 -5.35 0.43 -6.20
N TYR A 51 -5.56 1.57 -5.53
CA TYR A 51 -6.81 1.90 -4.85
C TYR A 51 -6.94 3.41 -4.67
N VAL A 52 -8.16 3.90 -4.47
CA VAL A 52 -8.39 5.28 -4.04
C VAL A 52 -8.13 5.38 -2.54
N TRP A 53 -7.35 6.35 -2.09
CA TRP A 53 -6.99 6.46 -0.67
C TRP A 53 -8.20 6.63 0.26
N GLY A 54 -9.26 7.31 -0.18
CA GLY A 54 -10.44 7.61 0.64
C GLY A 54 -10.27 8.86 1.51
N ASP A 55 -11.16 9.05 2.49
CA ASP A 55 -11.08 10.18 3.43
C ASP A 55 -9.98 9.95 4.48
N PRO A 56 -8.95 10.82 4.56
CA PRO A 56 -7.88 10.68 5.55
C PRO A 56 -8.34 10.87 7.00
N ASN A 57 -9.54 11.43 7.23
CA ASN A 57 -10.12 11.58 8.57
C ASN A 57 -10.89 10.34 9.01
N VAL A 58 -11.24 9.45 8.09
CA VAL A 58 -11.98 8.22 8.37
C VAL A 58 -11.03 7.03 8.31
N THR A 59 -10.40 6.76 9.46
CA THR A 59 -9.37 5.71 9.59
C THR A 59 -9.76 4.63 10.58
N SER A 60 -9.07 3.50 10.51
CA SER A 60 -9.13 2.43 11.50
C SER A 60 -7.73 1.91 11.78
N PRO A 61 -7.44 1.52 13.04
CA PRO A 61 -6.12 1.04 13.39
C PRO A 61 -5.87 -0.36 12.78
N ILE A 62 -4.70 -0.53 12.21
CA ILE A 62 -4.10 -1.82 11.86
C ILE A 62 -2.78 -1.96 12.60
N ALA A 63 -2.28 -3.18 12.79
CA ALA A 63 -0.98 -3.41 13.41
C ALA A 63 0.09 -3.64 12.33
N VAL A 64 1.14 -2.81 12.31
CA VAL A 64 2.30 -2.97 11.43
C VAL A 64 3.54 -3.13 12.31
N ASN A 65 4.20 -4.29 12.25
CA ASN A 65 5.29 -4.64 13.17
C ASN A 65 4.91 -4.47 14.66
N GLY A 66 3.65 -4.77 14.99
CA GLY A 66 3.09 -4.60 16.35
C GLY A 66 2.79 -3.15 16.75
N VAL A 67 3.07 -2.16 15.89
CA VAL A 67 2.79 -0.75 16.12
C VAL A 67 1.46 -0.37 15.45
N PRO A 68 0.56 0.38 16.12
CA PRO A 68 -0.65 0.90 15.49
C PRO A 68 -0.35 1.84 14.31
N PHE A 69 -1.00 1.60 13.18
CA PHE A 69 -1.02 2.47 12.01
C PHE A 69 -2.47 2.78 11.65
N HIS A 70 -2.80 4.06 11.42
CA HIS A 70 -4.15 4.49 11.04
C HIS A 70 -4.30 4.43 9.52
N ALA A 71 -4.79 3.29 9.02
CA ALA A 71 -5.14 3.13 7.62
C ALA A 71 -6.52 3.72 7.35
N THR A 72 -6.74 4.31 6.17
CA THR A 72 -8.09 4.76 5.78
C THR A 72 -9.06 3.58 5.74
N HIS A 73 -10.34 3.88 5.89
CA HIS A 73 -11.38 2.85 5.81
C HIS A 73 -11.31 2.05 4.50
N ASN A 74 -11.08 2.72 3.37
CA ASN A 74 -10.99 2.04 2.07
C ASN A 74 -9.77 1.11 1.98
N LEU A 75 -8.62 1.53 2.51
CA LEU A 75 -7.44 0.66 2.58
C LEU A 75 -7.70 -0.55 3.49
N CYS A 76 -8.35 -0.35 4.64
CA CYS A 76 -8.72 -1.45 5.53
C CYS A 76 -9.64 -2.46 4.85
N ALA A 77 -10.64 -2.00 4.09
CA ALA A 77 -11.54 -2.85 3.32
C ALA A 77 -10.78 -3.66 2.25
N ALA A 78 -9.90 -3.00 1.49
CA ALA A 78 -9.05 -3.66 0.50
C ALA A 78 -8.16 -4.75 1.14
N LEU A 79 -7.45 -4.42 2.21
CA LEU A 79 -6.59 -5.36 2.93
C LEU A 79 -7.37 -6.56 3.46
N ARG A 80 -8.57 -6.35 4.05
CA ARG A 80 -9.42 -7.47 4.50
C ARG A 80 -9.82 -8.39 3.35
N ARG A 81 -10.11 -7.83 2.17
CA ARG A 81 -10.56 -8.62 1.02
C ARG A 81 -9.43 -9.41 0.36
N ILE A 82 -8.22 -8.84 0.36
CA ILE A 82 -6.99 -9.46 -0.15
C ILE A 82 -6.45 -10.51 0.83
N ARG A 83 -6.60 -10.27 2.14
CA ARG A 83 -6.09 -11.15 3.20
C ARG A 83 -6.53 -12.58 2.98
N SER A 84 -5.56 -13.49 2.92
CA SER A 84 -5.83 -14.91 2.78
C SER A 84 -6.59 -15.46 3.99
N LYS A 85 -7.54 -16.37 3.71
CA LYS A 85 -8.17 -17.24 4.72
C LYS A 85 -7.38 -18.52 4.97
N SER A 86 -6.37 -18.82 4.14
CA SER A 86 -5.41 -19.91 4.40
C SER A 86 -4.27 -19.40 5.28
N ASN A 87 -3.46 -20.30 5.84
CA ASN A 87 -2.30 -19.95 6.68
C ASN A 87 -1.13 -19.29 5.91
N LEU A 88 -1.36 -18.75 4.71
CA LEU A 88 -0.35 -18.09 3.89
C LEU A 88 -0.50 -16.57 3.98
N SER A 89 0.61 -15.88 4.24
CA SER A 89 0.67 -14.42 4.15
C SER A 89 0.67 -13.94 2.70
N THR A 90 0.35 -12.66 2.49
CA THR A 90 0.35 -12.02 1.17
C THR A 90 1.31 -10.84 1.17
N THR A 91 2.30 -10.86 0.28
CA THR A 91 3.25 -9.76 0.12
C THR A 91 2.70 -8.69 -0.81
N LEU A 92 2.55 -7.47 -0.29
CA LEU A 92 1.95 -6.33 -0.98
C LEU A 92 2.93 -5.15 -1.04
N TRP A 93 2.81 -4.34 -2.08
CA TRP A 93 3.25 -2.95 -2.05
C TRP A 93 2.02 -2.04 -1.96
N VAL A 94 1.97 -1.22 -0.91
CA VAL A 94 0.86 -0.29 -0.62
C VAL A 94 1.45 1.08 -0.34
N ASP A 95 1.27 2.04 -1.25
CA ASP A 95 1.88 3.37 -1.19
C ASP A 95 1.78 4.08 0.18
N ALA A 96 0.61 4.04 0.82
CA ALA A 96 0.33 4.70 2.09
C ALA A 96 1.11 4.12 3.27
N ILE A 97 1.58 2.86 3.16
CA ILE A 97 2.30 2.17 4.23
C ILE A 97 3.77 1.97 3.85
N CYS A 98 4.07 1.60 2.61
CA CYS A 98 5.44 1.30 2.17
C CYS A 98 6.31 2.56 2.02
N ILE A 99 5.71 3.69 1.68
CA ILE A 99 6.39 4.98 1.56
C ILE A 99 6.26 5.73 2.90
N ASN A 100 7.37 6.27 3.42
CA ASN A 100 7.30 7.19 4.54
C ASN A 100 6.72 8.53 4.07
N GLN A 101 5.41 8.72 4.28
CA GLN A 101 4.69 9.92 3.84
C GLN A 101 5.16 11.22 4.52
N SER A 102 5.89 11.13 5.63
CA SER A 102 6.39 12.27 6.40
C SER A 102 7.79 12.71 5.98
N ASP A 103 8.57 11.86 5.32
CA ASP A 103 9.88 12.20 4.75
C ASP A 103 9.70 12.58 3.28
N LYS A 104 9.81 13.88 2.97
CA LYS A 104 9.60 14.40 1.62
C LYS A 104 10.61 13.87 0.60
N ASP A 105 11.85 13.67 1.01
CA ASP A 105 12.92 13.24 0.12
C ASP A 105 12.74 11.76 -0.20
N GLU A 106 12.54 10.93 0.83
CA GLU A 106 12.24 9.49 0.63
C GLU A 106 10.97 9.32 -0.22
N LYS A 107 9.90 10.07 0.10
CA LYS A 107 8.66 10.04 -0.67
C LYS A 107 8.89 10.40 -2.14
N SER A 108 9.64 11.46 -2.41
CA SER A 108 9.93 11.89 -3.79
C SER A 108 10.67 10.80 -4.56
N SER A 109 11.70 10.19 -3.95
CA SER A 109 12.43 9.07 -4.54
C SER A 109 11.55 7.84 -4.79
N GLN A 110 10.69 7.47 -3.84
CA GLN A 110 9.77 6.35 -4.02
C GLN A 110 8.71 6.62 -5.09
N VAL A 111 8.21 7.86 -5.20
CA VAL A 111 7.28 8.27 -6.27
C VAL A 111 7.94 8.15 -7.65
N GLN A 112 9.22 8.51 -7.77
CA GLN A 112 9.97 8.31 -9.02
C GLN A 112 10.12 6.82 -9.39
N LEU A 113 10.20 5.93 -8.39
CA LEU A 113 10.26 4.48 -8.60
C LEU A 113 8.90 3.83 -8.88
N MET A 114 7.77 4.53 -8.72
CA MET A 114 6.44 3.89 -8.84
C MET A 114 6.24 3.16 -10.16
N THR A 115 6.68 3.73 -11.29
CA THR A 115 6.59 3.06 -12.59
C THR A 115 7.30 1.71 -12.58
N ASP A 116 8.52 1.67 -12.05
CA ASP A 116 9.30 0.43 -11.93
C ASP A 116 8.62 -0.54 -10.95
N ILE A 117 8.11 -0.06 -9.82
CA ILE A 117 7.42 -0.88 -8.81
C ILE A 117 6.18 -1.57 -9.42
N TYR A 118 5.30 -0.82 -10.08
CA TYR A 118 4.12 -1.41 -10.72
C TYR A 118 4.49 -2.34 -11.87
N HIS A 119 5.56 -2.04 -12.61
CA HIS A 119 6.03 -2.88 -13.72
C HIS A 119 6.64 -4.21 -13.25
N ASN A 120 7.39 -4.20 -12.15
CA ASN A 120 8.06 -5.39 -11.61
C ASN A 120 7.16 -6.22 -10.68
N ALA A 121 6.00 -5.71 -10.26
CA ALA A 121 5.08 -6.49 -9.46
C ALA A 121 4.62 -7.75 -10.20
N LEU A 122 4.54 -8.88 -9.49
CA LEU A 122 4.01 -10.14 -10.04
C LEU A 122 2.58 -9.96 -10.56
N LEU A 123 1.80 -9.15 -9.85
CA LEU A 123 0.46 -8.74 -10.25
C LEU A 123 0.12 -7.36 -9.67
N VAL A 124 -0.84 -6.69 -10.32
CA VAL A 124 -1.44 -5.45 -9.81
C VAL A 124 -2.90 -5.73 -9.46
N THR A 125 -3.25 -5.59 -8.18
CA THR A 125 -4.63 -5.70 -7.72
C THR A 125 -5.26 -4.31 -7.70
N VAL A 126 -6.37 -4.14 -8.42
CA VAL A 126 -7.15 -2.90 -8.43
C VAL A 126 -8.35 -3.04 -7.50
N TRP A 127 -8.43 -2.19 -6.48
CA TRP A 127 -9.54 -2.13 -5.54
C TRP A 127 -10.45 -0.94 -5.86
N LEU A 128 -11.71 -1.25 -6.20
CA LEU A 128 -12.72 -0.26 -6.62
C LEU A 128 -13.67 0.15 -5.48
N GLY A 129 -13.45 -0.34 -4.26
CA GLY A 129 -14.38 -0.21 -3.15
C GLY A 129 -15.28 -1.45 -3.00
N GLU A 130 -16.04 -1.47 -1.91
CA GLU A 130 -17.07 -2.48 -1.72
C GLU A 130 -18.20 -2.25 -2.73
N SER A 131 -18.73 -3.33 -3.30
CA SER A 131 -19.90 -3.22 -4.17
C SER A 131 -21.11 -2.87 -3.32
N ASP A 132 -21.59 -1.64 -3.38
CA ASP A 132 -22.95 -1.34 -2.97
C ASP A 132 -23.89 -2.17 -3.85
N SER A 133 -24.90 -2.81 -3.28
CA SER A 133 -25.90 -3.62 -4.01
C SER A 133 -26.78 -2.81 -4.98
N THR A 134 -26.40 -1.57 -5.30
CA THR A 134 -27.00 -0.71 -6.30
C THR A 134 -26.22 -0.83 -7.62
N PRO A 135 -26.88 -1.03 -8.78
CA PRO A 135 -26.19 -1.18 -10.05
C PRO A 135 -25.43 0.11 -10.39
N MET A 136 -24.10 0.10 -10.20
CA MET A 136 -23.25 1.23 -10.53
C MET A 136 -23.18 1.44 -12.04
N ARG A 137 -23.58 2.64 -12.50
CA ARG A 137 -23.01 3.25 -13.70
C ARG A 137 -21.55 3.59 -13.41
N GLN A 138 -20.62 2.78 -13.93
CA GLN A 138 -19.20 3.06 -13.84
C GLN A 138 -18.85 4.23 -14.76
N SER A 139 -18.70 5.43 -14.18
CA SER A 139 -17.92 6.49 -14.82
C SER A 139 -16.46 6.23 -14.49
N PHE A 140 -15.69 5.76 -15.47
CA PHE A 140 -14.24 5.78 -15.40
C PHE A 140 -13.79 7.23 -15.44
N SER A 141 -13.58 7.85 -14.27
CA SER A 141 -12.70 9.01 -14.22
C SER A 141 -11.27 8.45 -14.25
N SER A 142 -10.62 8.55 -15.40
CA SER A 142 -9.16 8.45 -15.51
C SER A 142 -8.55 9.66 -14.78
N SER A 143 -8.61 9.65 -13.46
CA SER A 143 -7.86 10.56 -12.62
C SER A 143 -6.64 9.81 -12.07
N LEU A 144 -5.82 9.26 -12.98
CA LEU A 144 -4.38 9.42 -12.79
C LEU A 144 -4.19 10.93 -12.78
N ARG A 145 -4.12 11.55 -11.60
CA ARG A 145 -3.61 12.92 -11.54
C ARG A 145 -2.22 12.86 -12.19
N PRO A 146 -1.95 13.68 -13.21
CA PRO A 146 -0.57 13.88 -13.65
C PRO A 146 0.26 14.18 -12.42
N ILE A 147 1.43 13.56 -12.31
CA ILE A 147 2.49 14.01 -11.40
C ILE A 147 2.57 15.52 -11.60
N SER A 148 2.20 16.28 -10.57
CA SER A 148 2.17 17.74 -10.67
C SER A 148 3.55 18.21 -11.13
N LYS A 149 3.59 18.83 -12.30
CA LYS A 149 4.77 19.53 -12.81
C LYS A 149 5.01 20.85 -12.06
N ASP A 150 4.25 21.15 -11.01
CA ASP A 150 4.32 22.43 -10.29
C ASP A 150 5.31 22.43 -9.11
N LEU A 151 6.22 21.45 -9.06
CA LEU A 151 7.36 21.47 -8.13
C LEU A 151 8.72 21.51 -8.85
N LEU A 152 8.77 22.13 -10.03
CA LEU A 152 10.01 22.58 -10.67
C LEU A 152 9.98 24.10 -10.87
N LYS A 153 10.16 24.81 -9.76
CA LYS A 153 10.90 26.08 -9.70
C LYS A 153 11.72 26.08 -8.42
#